data_AF-A0A3D1L2A6-F1
#
_entry.id   AF-A0A3D1L2A6-F1
#
_cell.length_a   1.000
_cell.length_b   1.000
_cell.length_c   1.000
_cell.angle_alpha   90.00
_cell.angle_beta   90.00
_cell.angle_gamma   90.00
#
_symmetry.space_group_name_H-M   'P 1'
#
loop_
_entity.id
_entity.type
_entity.pdbx_description
1 polymer ?
#
loop_
_entity_poly.entity_id
_entity_poly.type
_entity_poly.pdbx_seq_one_letter_code
_entity_poly.pdbx_strand_id
1 'polypeptide(L)'
;MKSCSSRGNLLYCKSSARIMVKKQPMQNAVSMPYKISLKYLSLKNNEHTFEKTFTTYFMKQPELGNKISAIRNQMGITQKELSEAGSIDIRTLQRIESGEVTPRLSTLRLIAEALSTDFSVFNGNEKKAAGFVSTDMLFYLFITGIVCLFSWILFSPIGPKNVFFLSVNLLAGIIYTVTGVFFYYGFYLIGKMRENWFMQYSSLVIMISMPFFLLWVLIATEFSFAKLVMQLIVILTGINSVVFGIGLLKAGSRFVQLYRSAGILQLLIAPFFIIPIPVLSIVGCWLTIPFILLLIAIVYSEYRESKDRLVAAVG
;
A
#
# COMPACT_ATOMS: atom_id res chain seq x y z
N MET A 1 17.71 -62.86 25.17
CA MET A 1 18.62 -63.67 24.32
C MET A 1 18.55 -63.16 22.88
N LYS A 2 19.72 -62.85 22.31
CA LYS A 2 20.09 -62.74 20.88
C LYS A 2 19.42 -61.60 20.08
N SER A 3 20.08 -60.46 19.91
CA SER A 3 21.19 -60.11 19.00
C SER A 3 20.69 -59.51 17.69
N CYS A 4 20.96 -58.22 17.47
CA CYS A 4 20.91 -57.63 16.14
C CYS A 4 22.07 -58.16 15.29
N SER A 5 21.78 -58.49 14.04
CA SER A 5 22.75 -58.78 12.98
C SER A 5 22.42 -57.92 11.77
N SER A 6 23.41 -57.16 11.32
CA SER A 6 23.42 -56.37 10.08
C SER A 6 23.81 -57.24 8.90
N ARG A 7 23.06 -57.18 7.79
CA ARG A 7 23.54 -57.29 6.39
C ARG A 7 22.42 -56.95 5.41
N GLY A 8 22.83 -56.43 4.25
CA GLY A 8 22.03 -55.74 3.22
C GLY A 8 20.62 -56.24 2.90
N ASN A 9 19.79 -55.26 2.52
CA ASN A 9 18.56 -55.32 1.72
C ASN A 9 17.55 -56.46 1.98
N LEU A 10 16.40 -56.06 2.53
CA LEU A 10 15.11 -56.76 2.62
C LEU A 10 15.02 -57.98 3.57
N LEU A 11 14.54 -57.70 4.78
CA LEU A 11 13.66 -58.61 5.51
C LEU A 11 12.38 -57.85 5.89
N TYR A 12 11.30 -58.22 5.21
CA TYR A 12 9.92 -57.86 5.54
C TYR A 12 9.57 -58.45 6.91
N CYS A 13 9.02 -57.63 7.81
CA CYS A 13 8.18 -58.12 8.89
C CYS A 13 6.94 -57.24 9.00
N LYS A 14 5.81 -57.78 8.50
CA LYS A 14 4.46 -57.24 8.66
C LYS A 14 4.10 -57.19 10.15
N SER A 15 3.77 -56.01 10.66
CA SER A 15 2.59 -55.79 11.52
C SER A 15 2.59 -54.36 12.05
N SER A 16 1.50 -53.65 11.76
CA SER A 16 1.05 -52.42 12.42
C SER A 16 1.90 -51.15 12.23
N ALA A 17 1.46 -50.38 11.25
CA ALA A 17 1.94 -49.05 10.91
C ALA A 17 1.77 -48.05 12.08
N ARG A 18 2.87 -47.39 12.44
CA ARG A 18 2.84 -46.05 13.02
C ARG A 18 4.11 -45.33 12.56
N ILE A 19 4.04 -44.72 11.39
CA ILE A 19 5.09 -43.85 10.88
C ILE A 19 5.16 -42.64 11.82
N MET A 20 6.14 -42.64 12.73
CA MET A 20 6.57 -41.42 13.40
C MET A 20 7.29 -40.55 12.38
N VAL A 21 6.55 -39.64 11.74
CA VAL A 21 7.17 -38.51 11.06
C VAL A 21 7.74 -37.60 12.15
N LYS A 22 9.07 -37.55 12.23
CA LYS A 22 9.82 -36.57 13.03
C LYS A 22 9.25 -35.17 12.74
N LYS A 23 8.65 -34.52 13.73
CA LYS A 23 8.30 -33.08 13.69
C LYS A 23 9.59 -32.29 13.50
N GLN A 24 9.85 -31.77 12.31
CA GLN A 24 10.65 -30.56 12.15
C GLN A 24 9.74 -29.36 12.45
N PRO A 25 10.17 -28.38 13.26
CA PRO A 25 9.38 -27.19 13.52
C PRO A 25 9.31 -26.33 12.25
N MET A 26 8.10 -25.94 11.85
CA MET A 26 7.87 -24.93 10.81
C MET A 26 8.57 -23.62 11.20
N GLN A 27 9.74 -23.36 10.61
CA GLN A 27 10.46 -22.09 10.79
C GLN A 27 10.09 -21.01 9.75
N ASN A 28 9.20 -21.29 8.79
CA ASN A 28 8.83 -20.31 7.75
C ASN A 28 7.37 -19.85 7.86
N ALA A 29 7.00 -19.31 9.03
CA ALA A 29 5.72 -18.63 9.26
C ALA A 29 5.84 -17.10 9.09
N VAL A 30 6.72 -16.62 8.20
CA VAL A 30 6.94 -15.19 7.98
C VAL A 30 6.42 -14.81 6.60
N SER A 31 5.09 -14.66 6.49
CA SER A 31 4.42 -13.86 5.43
C SER A 31 2.88 -13.95 5.47
N MET A 32 2.25 -14.76 6.34
CA MET A 32 0.78 -14.77 6.40
C MET A 32 0.23 -13.53 7.13
N PRO A 33 -0.80 -12.85 6.57
CA PRO A 33 -1.56 -11.83 7.28
C PRO A 33 -2.08 -12.39 8.62
N TYR A 34 -1.93 -11.64 9.71
CA TYR A 34 -2.29 -12.04 11.09
C TYR A 34 -3.71 -12.64 11.21
N LYS A 35 -4.68 -12.13 10.45
CA LYS A 35 -6.06 -12.67 10.39
C LYS A 35 -6.16 -14.08 9.79
N ILE A 36 -5.29 -14.42 8.85
CA ILE A 36 -5.27 -15.74 8.19
C ILE A 36 -4.70 -16.79 9.14
N SER A 37 -3.63 -16.43 9.88
CA SER A 37 -3.02 -17.31 10.89
C SER A 37 -4.01 -17.70 12.00
N LEU A 38 -4.79 -16.74 12.50
CA LEU A 38 -5.81 -16.98 13.53
C LEU A 38 -6.94 -17.88 13.06
N LYS A 39 -7.42 -17.73 11.81
CA LYS A 39 -8.46 -18.59 11.22
C LYS A 39 -7.92 -19.99 10.90
N TYR A 40 -6.64 -20.10 10.55
CA TYR A 40 -5.93 -21.37 10.36
C TYR A 40 -5.83 -22.19 11.65
N LEU A 41 -5.51 -21.54 12.76
CA LEU A 41 -5.40 -22.16 14.09
C LEU A 41 -6.76 -22.72 14.57
N SER A 42 -7.87 -22.08 14.24
CA SER A 42 -9.21 -22.53 14.66
C SER A 42 -9.80 -23.66 13.80
N LEU A 43 -9.32 -23.87 12.57
CA LEU A 43 -9.90 -24.83 11.60
C LEU A 43 -9.20 -26.21 11.59
N LYS A 44 -8.10 -26.36 12.33
CA LYS A 44 -7.25 -27.56 12.32
C LYS A 44 -7.97 -28.84 12.78
N ASN A 45 -9.14 -28.72 13.41
CA ASN A 45 -9.88 -29.85 13.97
C ASN A 45 -10.95 -30.45 13.03
N ASN A 46 -11.11 -29.95 11.79
CA ASN A 46 -12.14 -30.48 10.89
C ASN A 46 -11.72 -30.33 9.40
N GLU A 47 -11.14 -31.38 8.81
CA GLU A 47 -10.59 -31.39 7.44
C GLU A 47 -11.61 -30.96 6.38
N HIS A 48 -12.86 -31.41 6.51
CA HIS A 48 -13.94 -31.06 5.59
C HIS A 48 -14.34 -29.57 5.64
N THR A 49 -14.33 -28.96 6.83
CA THR A 49 -14.65 -27.53 7.01
C THR A 49 -13.47 -26.65 6.56
N PHE A 50 -12.24 -27.15 6.72
CA PHE A 50 -11.04 -26.52 6.23
C PHE A 50 -11.06 -26.40 4.71
N GLU A 51 -11.31 -27.48 3.97
CA GLU A 51 -11.31 -27.49 2.50
C GLU A 51 -12.39 -26.56 1.89
N LYS A 52 -13.59 -26.53 2.49
CA LYS A 52 -14.71 -25.70 2.05
C LYS A 52 -14.52 -24.20 2.34
N THR A 53 -13.88 -23.86 3.45
CA THR A 53 -13.52 -22.46 3.78
C THR A 53 -12.36 -21.98 2.92
N PHE A 54 -11.46 -22.88 2.57
CA PHE A 54 -10.23 -22.55 1.84
C PHE A 54 -10.47 -22.32 0.35
N THR A 55 -11.34 -23.09 -0.29
CA THR A 55 -11.78 -22.85 -1.68
C THR A 55 -12.41 -21.46 -1.91
N THR A 56 -12.84 -20.78 -0.84
CA THR A 56 -13.33 -19.39 -0.90
C THR A 56 -12.19 -18.35 -1.01
N TYR A 57 -10.95 -18.72 -0.68
CA TYR A 57 -9.80 -17.79 -0.64
C TYR A 57 -8.96 -17.75 -1.92
N PHE A 58 -9.11 -18.70 -2.85
CA PHE A 58 -8.25 -18.84 -4.03
C PHE A 58 -8.95 -18.39 -5.30
N MET A 59 -8.14 -18.00 -6.30
CA MET A 59 -8.63 -17.70 -7.63
C MET A 59 -9.43 -18.88 -8.15
N LYS A 60 -10.52 -18.58 -8.83
CA LYS A 60 -11.30 -19.61 -9.51
C LYS A 60 -10.75 -19.81 -10.92
N GLN A 61 -11.04 -20.94 -11.52
CA GLN A 61 -10.78 -21.11 -12.95
C GLN A 61 -11.68 -20.18 -13.76
N PRO A 62 -11.20 -19.60 -14.89
CA PRO A 62 -9.90 -19.84 -15.54
C PRO A 62 -8.74 -18.93 -15.05
N GLU A 63 -9.01 -17.99 -14.13
CA GLU A 63 -8.03 -16.99 -13.67
C GLU A 63 -6.80 -17.63 -13.02
N LEU A 64 -7.02 -18.69 -12.23
CA LEU A 64 -5.94 -19.49 -11.64
C LEU A 64 -5.01 -20.08 -12.70
N GLY A 65 -5.56 -20.72 -13.73
CA GLY A 65 -4.81 -21.31 -14.84
C GLY A 65 -3.98 -20.29 -15.61
N ASN A 66 -4.58 -19.12 -15.88
CA ASN A 66 -3.88 -18.00 -16.52
C ASN A 66 -2.70 -17.50 -15.67
N LYS A 67 -2.88 -17.41 -14.34
CA LYS A 67 -1.82 -16.97 -13.43
C LYS A 67 -0.64 -17.95 -13.41
N ILE A 68 -0.92 -19.25 -13.35
CA ILE A 68 0.10 -20.30 -13.39
C ILE A 68 0.89 -20.21 -14.69
N SER A 69 0.21 -20.12 -15.83
CA SER A 69 0.85 -19.99 -17.15
C SER A 69 1.71 -18.72 -17.26
N ALA A 70 1.25 -17.59 -16.72
CA ALA A 70 1.99 -16.34 -16.71
C ALA A 70 3.31 -16.44 -15.92
N ILE A 71 3.28 -16.98 -14.71
CA ILE A 71 4.48 -17.18 -13.88
C ILE A 71 5.44 -18.17 -14.57
N ARG A 72 4.91 -19.26 -15.13
CA ARG A 72 5.69 -20.24 -15.89
C ARG A 72 6.44 -19.60 -17.05
N ASN A 73 5.75 -18.75 -17.83
CA ASN A 73 6.36 -18.03 -18.95
C ASN A 73 7.42 -17.01 -18.50
N GLN A 74 7.21 -16.35 -17.35
CA GLN A 74 8.22 -15.45 -16.75
C GLN A 74 9.49 -16.19 -16.31
N MET A 75 9.36 -17.44 -15.86
CA MET A 75 10.50 -18.31 -15.53
C MET A 75 11.16 -18.93 -16.76
N GLY A 76 10.57 -18.79 -17.95
CA GLY A 76 11.09 -19.37 -19.19
C GLY A 76 11.00 -20.90 -19.28
N ILE A 77 10.18 -21.54 -18.44
CA ILE A 77 10.05 -23.01 -18.40
C ILE A 77 8.83 -23.49 -19.20
N THR A 78 8.92 -24.70 -19.74
CA THR A 78 7.86 -25.34 -20.51
C THR A 78 6.83 -26.04 -19.61
N GLN A 79 5.64 -26.36 -20.15
CA GLN A 79 4.64 -27.15 -19.41
C GLN A 79 5.17 -28.52 -18.99
N LYS A 80 6.05 -29.12 -19.79
CA LYS A 80 6.66 -30.41 -19.47
C LYS A 80 7.61 -30.29 -18.27
N GLU A 81 8.44 -29.26 -18.25
CA GLU A 81 9.37 -28.99 -17.14
C GLU A 81 8.62 -28.68 -15.84
N LEU A 82 7.54 -27.88 -15.90
CA LEU A 82 6.69 -27.62 -14.73
C LEU A 82 5.98 -28.89 -14.23
N SER A 83 5.51 -29.73 -15.15
CA SER A 83 4.89 -31.03 -14.85
C SER A 83 5.85 -31.97 -14.13
N GLU A 84 7.09 -32.08 -14.61
CA GLU A 84 8.15 -32.89 -14.01
C GLU A 84 8.56 -32.34 -12.64
N ALA A 85 8.79 -31.03 -12.53
CA ALA A 85 9.16 -30.39 -11.26
C ALA A 85 8.06 -30.48 -10.20
N GLY A 86 6.80 -30.34 -10.61
CA GLY A 86 5.64 -30.42 -9.72
C GLY A 86 5.16 -31.85 -9.42
N SER A 87 5.75 -32.88 -10.04
CA SER A 87 5.25 -34.26 -9.98
C SER A 87 3.76 -34.36 -10.33
N ILE A 88 3.31 -33.61 -11.33
CA ILE A 88 1.92 -33.57 -11.80
C ILE A 88 1.89 -34.05 -13.24
N ASP A 89 0.89 -34.85 -13.61
CA ASP A 89 0.72 -35.30 -14.99
C ASP A 89 0.54 -34.11 -15.97
N ILE A 90 1.24 -34.16 -17.11
CA ILE A 90 1.28 -33.07 -18.07
C ILE A 90 -0.10 -32.70 -18.62
N ARG A 91 -0.99 -33.69 -18.83
CA ARG A 91 -2.36 -33.43 -19.28
C ARG A 91 -3.18 -32.77 -18.19
N THR A 92 -2.93 -33.12 -16.93
CA THR A 92 -3.57 -32.47 -15.79
C THR A 92 -3.15 -31.02 -15.69
N LEU A 93 -1.85 -30.72 -15.83
CA LEU A 93 -1.34 -29.34 -15.85
C LEU A 93 -1.94 -28.54 -17.01
N GLN A 94 -2.01 -29.11 -18.22
CA GLN A 94 -2.65 -28.46 -19.37
C GLN A 94 -4.10 -28.09 -19.12
N ARG A 95 -4.88 -29.00 -18.53
CA ARG A 95 -6.29 -28.76 -18.19
C ARG A 95 -6.47 -27.76 -17.04
N ILE A 96 -5.47 -27.64 -16.17
CA ILE A 96 -5.44 -26.58 -15.14
C ILE A 96 -5.13 -25.23 -15.79
N GLU A 97 -4.12 -25.15 -16.67
CA GLU A 97 -3.76 -23.92 -17.37
C GLU A 97 -4.86 -23.45 -18.36
N SER A 98 -5.59 -24.38 -18.99
CA SER A 98 -6.72 -24.06 -19.87
C SER A 98 -8.02 -23.70 -19.13
N GLY A 99 -8.04 -23.86 -17.79
CA GLY A 99 -9.20 -23.56 -16.96
C GLY A 99 -10.27 -24.65 -16.90
N GLU A 100 -10.06 -25.81 -17.53
CA GLU A 100 -11.00 -26.94 -17.54
C GLU A 100 -11.15 -27.64 -16.18
N VAL A 101 -10.09 -27.65 -15.36
CA VAL A 101 -10.06 -28.36 -14.08
C VAL A 101 -9.57 -27.43 -12.97
N THR A 102 -10.32 -27.37 -11.88
CA THR A 102 -9.86 -26.71 -10.65
C THR A 102 -8.98 -27.68 -9.84
N PRO A 103 -7.69 -27.39 -9.62
CA PRO A 103 -6.80 -28.28 -8.88
C PRO A 103 -7.17 -28.35 -7.40
N ARG A 104 -6.86 -29.49 -6.77
CA ARG A 104 -6.93 -29.61 -5.31
C ARG A 104 -5.85 -28.75 -4.65
N LEU A 105 -6.05 -28.42 -3.38
CA LEU A 105 -5.08 -27.67 -2.57
C LEU A 105 -3.68 -28.30 -2.59
N SER A 106 -3.61 -29.62 -2.42
CA SER A 106 -2.34 -30.36 -2.46
C SER A 106 -1.62 -30.18 -3.80
N THR A 107 -2.36 -30.26 -4.91
CA THR A 107 -1.83 -30.08 -6.26
C THR A 107 -1.33 -28.65 -6.48
N LEU A 108 -2.11 -27.66 -6.05
CA LEU A 108 -1.72 -26.26 -6.20
C LEU A 108 -0.46 -25.92 -5.37
N ARG A 109 -0.21 -26.61 -4.24
CA ARG A 109 1.02 -26.47 -3.44
C ARG A 109 2.24 -26.97 -4.20
N LEU A 110 2.12 -28.13 -4.84
CA LEU A 110 3.17 -28.69 -5.68
C LEU A 110 3.50 -27.77 -6.87
N ILE A 111 2.48 -27.15 -7.47
CA ILE A 111 2.68 -26.14 -8.53
C ILE A 111 3.42 -24.92 -7.99
N ALA A 112 3.02 -24.40 -6.82
CA ALA A 112 3.67 -23.25 -6.21
C ALA A 112 5.16 -23.52 -5.90
N GLU A 113 5.44 -24.70 -5.34
CA GLU A 113 6.78 -25.17 -5.02
C GLU A 113 7.65 -25.33 -6.28
N ALA A 114 7.10 -25.93 -7.34
CA ALA A 114 7.79 -26.07 -8.63
C ALA A 114 8.08 -24.71 -9.31
N LEU A 115 7.19 -23.73 -9.13
CA LEU A 115 7.38 -22.35 -9.59
C LEU A 115 8.27 -21.52 -8.65
N SER A 116 8.78 -22.09 -7.55
CA SER A 116 9.54 -21.35 -6.53
C SER A 116 8.78 -20.11 -5.99
N THR A 117 7.45 -20.20 -5.92
CA THR A 117 6.57 -19.12 -5.46
C THR A 117 5.85 -19.50 -4.18
N ASP A 118 5.48 -18.50 -3.39
CA ASP A 118 4.61 -18.74 -2.24
C ASP A 118 3.19 -19.06 -2.72
N PHE A 119 2.57 -20.07 -2.12
CA PHE A 119 1.22 -20.51 -2.44
C PHE A 119 0.15 -19.40 -2.34
N SER A 120 0.41 -18.34 -1.57
CA SER A 120 -0.47 -17.17 -1.42
C SER A 120 -0.62 -16.33 -2.69
N VAL A 121 0.26 -16.49 -3.68
CA VAL A 121 0.16 -15.81 -4.99
C VAL A 121 -1.13 -16.17 -5.73
N PHE A 122 -1.71 -17.34 -5.44
CA PHE A 122 -2.95 -17.82 -6.04
C PHE A 122 -4.21 -17.45 -5.27
N ASN A 123 -4.10 -16.63 -4.22
CA ASN A 123 -5.26 -16.15 -3.48
C ASN A 123 -6.17 -15.31 -4.41
N GLY A 124 -7.47 -15.60 -4.42
CA GLY A 124 -8.51 -14.85 -5.16
C GLY A 124 -8.74 -13.44 -4.62
N ASN A 125 -8.03 -13.10 -3.54
CA ASN A 125 -7.70 -11.73 -3.21
C ASN A 125 -6.42 -11.34 -3.96
N GLU A 126 -6.41 -11.45 -5.30
CA GLU A 126 -5.57 -10.53 -6.05
C GLU A 126 -6.05 -9.16 -5.63
N LYS A 127 -5.30 -8.52 -4.74
CA LYS A 127 -5.21 -7.08 -4.78
C LYS A 127 -4.72 -6.81 -6.20
N LYS A 128 -5.66 -6.50 -7.10
CA LYS A 128 -5.43 -5.90 -8.42
C LYS A 128 -4.10 -5.21 -8.34
N ALA A 129 -3.06 -5.75 -8.98
CA ALA A 129 -1.68 -5.27 -8.96
C ALA A 129 -1.57 -3.94 -8.20
N ALA A 130 -1.38 -4.00 -6.88
CA ALA A 130 -1.62 -2.85 -6.01
C ALA A 130 -0.73 -1.68 -6.46
N GLY A 131 -1.32 -0.79 -7.25
CA GLY A 131 -0.79 0.44 -7.81
C GLY A 131 0.65 0.38 -8.29
N PHE A 132 0.90 -0.04 -9.54
CA PHE A 132 2.02 0.60 -10.22
C PHE A 132 1.57 2.01 -10.58
N VAL A 133 1.98 3.02 -9.80
CA VAL A 133 1.78 4.40 -10.19
C VAL A 133 2.76 4.68 -11.30
N SER A 134 2.29 5.27 -12.41
CA SER A 134 3.17 5.64 -13.51
C SER A 134 4.29 6.56 -13.01
N THR A 135 5.52 6.27 -13.41
CA THR A 135 6.69 7.11 -13.08
C THR A 135 6.50 8.55 -13.56
N ASP A 136 5.87 8.75 -14.72
CA ASP A 136 5.56 10.08 -15.24
C ASP A 136 4.58 10.82 -14.32
N MET A 137 3.59 10.10 -13.78
CA MET A 137 2.63 10.66 -12.85
C MET A 137 3.31 11.16 -11.57
N LEU A 138 4.23 10.38 -11.00
CA LEU A 138 5.00 10.81 -9.82
C LEU A 138 5.89 12.03 -10.12
N PHE A 139 6.42 12.14 -11.34
CA PHE A 139 7.15 13.32 -11.78
C PHE A 139 6.25 14.57 -11.81
N TYR A 140 5.07 14.48 -12.42
CA TYR A 140 4.12 15.60 -12.42
C TYR A 140 3.70 16.01 -11.00
N LEU A 141 3.48 15.04 -10.12
CA LEU A 141 3.15 15.28 -8.71
C LEU A 141 4.29 15.96 -7.94
N PHE A 142 5.54 15.66 -8.28
CA PHE A 142 6.69 16.36 -7.73
C PHE A 142 6.72 17.83 -8.16
N ILE A 143 6.48 18.10 -9.46
CA ILE A 143 6.43 19.48 -9.98
C ILE A 143 5.30 20.27 -9.33
N THR A 144 4.09 19.69 -9.20
CA THR A 144 2.98 20.37 -8.52
C THR A 144 3.28 20.67 -7.05
N GLY A 145 4.05 19.82 -6.38
CA GLY A 145 4.56 20.07 -5.02
C GLY A 145 5.44 21.32 -4.94
N ILE A 146 6.37 21.50 -5.89
CA ILE A 146 7.22 22.69 -5.96
C ILE A 146 6.37 23.95 -6.19
N VAL A 147 5.46 23.92 -7.17
CA VAL A 147 4.58 25.06 -7.46
C VAL A 147 3.70 25.39 -6.26
N CYS A 148 3.22 24.37 -5.54
CA CYS A 148 2.44 24.51 -4.31
C CYS A 148 3.24 25.23 -3.21
N LEU A 149 4.51 24.88 -3.00
CA LEU A 149 5.38 25.56 -2.04
C LEU A 149 5.56 27.05 -2.36
N PHE A 150 5.87 27.39 -3.61
CA PHE A 150 6.03 28.79 -4.01
C PHE A 150 4.72 29.58 -3.90
N SER A 151 3.61 28.96 -4.29
CA SER A 151 2.28 29.58 -4.20
C SER A 151 1.87 29.82 -2.74
N TRP A 152 2.22 28.92 -1.82
CA TRP A 152 2.01 29.10 -0.38
C TRP A 152 2.72 30.33 0.18
N ILE A 153 3.98 30.53 -0.22
CA ILE A 153 4.78 31.69 0.25
C ILE A 153 4.16 33.01 -0.25
N LEU A 154 3.65 33.03 -1.48
CA LEU A 154 2.99 34.21 -2.05
C LEU A 154 1.59 34.46 -1.47
N PHE A 155 0.90 33.40 -1.05
CA PHE A 155 -0.41 33.45 -0.39
C PHE A 155 -0.26 33.84 1.10
N SER A 156 0.27 35.04 1.35
CA SER A 156 0.58 35.52 2.70
C SER A 156 -0.51 36.44 3.28
N PRO A 157 -1.01 36.19 4.51
CA PRO A 157 -1.96 37.09 5.17
C PRO A 157 -1.33 38.39 5.69
N ILE A 158 0.00 38.56 5.58
CA ILE A 158 0.78 39.67 6.20
C ILE A 158 1.19 40.73 5.16
N GLY A 159 0.84 40.55 3.88
CA GLY A 159 1.22 41.47 2.81
C GLY A 159 0.56 42.87 2.89
N PRO A 160 1.11 43.88 2.18
CA PRO A 160 0.51 45.20 2.07
C PRO A 160 -0.91 45.08 1.48
N LYS A 161 -1.87 45.84 2.03
CA LYS A 161 -3.28 45.80 1.57
C LYS A 161 -3.55 46.65 0.33
N ASN A 162 -2.59 46.73 -0.58
CA ASN A 162 -2.74 47.46 -1.84
C ASN A 162 -3.41 46.56 -2.88
N VAL A 163 -4.16 47.14 -3.82
CA VAL A 163 -4.91 46.40 -4.86
C VAL A 163 -4.02 45.41 -5.61
N PHE A 164 -2.80 45.81 -5.98
CA PHE A 164 -1.83 44.94 -6.65
C PHE A 164 -1.51 43.67 -5.82
N PHE A 165 -1.15 43.85 -4.54
CA PHE A 165 -0.81 42.74 -3.65
C PHE A 165 -2.02 41.84 -3.36
N LEU A 166 -3.22 42.41 -3.28
CA LEU A 166 -4.45 41.64 -3.13
C LEU A 166 -4.69 40.74 -4.35
N SER A 167 -4.51 41.25 -5.56
CA SER A 167 -4.64 40.46 -6.80
C SER A 167 -3.60 39.34 -6.88
N VAL A 168 -2.35 39.62 -6.52
CA VAL A 168 -1.27 38.61 -6.47
C VAL A 168 -1.58 37.54 -5.44
N ASN A 169 -2.07 37.92 -4.26
CA ASN A 169 -2.45 37.00 -3.20
C ASN A 169 -3.60 36.07 -3.63
N LEU A 170 -4.66 36.63 -4.20
CA LEU A 170 -5.79 35.83 -4.73
C LEU A 170 -5.35 34.84 -5.81
N LEU A 171 -4.53 35.30 -6.76
CA LEU A 171 -3.98 34.43 -7.81
C LEU A 171 -3.12 33.31 -7.21
N ALA A 172 -2.25 33.64 -6.26
CA ALA A 172 -1.44 32.66 -5.54
C ALA A 172 -2.31 31.64 -4.78
N GLY A 173 -3.41 32.08 -4.15
CA GLY A 173 -4.36 31.21 -3.47
C GLY A 173 -5.06 30.23 -4.41
N ILE A 174 -5.45 30.68 -5.61
CA ILE A 174 -6.03 29.82 -6.65
C ILE A 174 -5.00 28.77 -7.11
N ILE A 175 -3.78 29.21 -7.45
CA ILE A 175 -2.71 28.30 -7.89
C ILE A 175 -2.36 27.29 -6.80
N TYR A 176 -2.23 27.75 -5.55
CA TYR A 176 -1.98 26.91 -4.37
C TYR A 176 -3.06 25.84 -4.21
N THR A 177 -4.33 26.22 -4.35
CA THR A 177 -5.45 25.28 -4.21
C THR A 177 -5.42 24.22 -5.31
N VAL A 178 -5.28 24.62 -6.56
CA VAL A 178 -5.27 23.68 -7.71
C VAL A 178 -4.07 22.75 -7.61
N THR A 179 -2.86 23.29 -7.44
CA THR A 179 -1.63 22.48 -7.35
C THR A 179 -1.60 21.63 -6.09
N GLY A 180 -2.13 22.12 -4.96
CA GLY A 180 -2.29 21.38 -3.72
C GLY A 180 -3.18 20.15 -3.88
N VAL A 181 -4.32 20.26 -4.57
CA VAL A 181 -5.19 19.10 -4.84
C VAL A 181 -4.44 18.00 -5.59
N PHE A 182 -3.70 18.37 -6.66
CA PHE A 182 -2.89 17.40 -7.38
C PHE A 182 -1.76 16.84 -6.52
N PHE A 183 -1.07 17.68 -5.75
CA PHE A 183 0.02 17.23 -4.88
C PHE A 183 -0.44 16.20 -3.83
N TYR A 184 -1.56 16.46 -3.14
CA TYR A 184 -2.13 15.52 -2.18
C TYR A 184 -2.78 14.29 -2.83
N TYR A 185 -3.19 14.38 -4.10
CA TYR A 185 -3.55 13.19 -4.86
C TYR A 185 -2.37 12.21 -5.01
N GLY A 186 -1.14 12.71 -5.05
CA GLY A 186 0.06 11.88 -4.99
C GLY A 186 0.14 11.05 -3.69
N PHE A 187 -0.16 11.66 -2.54
CA PHE A 187 -0.19 10.94 -1.27
C PHE A 187 -1.37 9.97 -1.16
N TYR A 188 -2.51 10.25 -1.80
CA TYR A 188 -3.58 9.27 -1.97
C TYR A 188 -3.11 8.04 -2.75
N LEU A 189 -2.40 8.24 -3.86
CA LEU A 189 -1.87 7.16 -4.69
C LEU A 189 -0.81 6.35 -3.96
N ILE A 190 0.18 7.00 -3.35
CA ILE A 190 1.21 6.35 -2.54
C ILE A 190 0.55 5.59 -1.37
N GLY A 191 -0.49 6.14 -0.76
CA GLY A 191 -1.26 5.49 0.29
C GLY A 191 -1.91 4.20 -0.19
N LYS A 192 -2.48 4.21 -1.38
CA LYS A 192 -3.05 3.02 -2.03
C LYS A 192 -1.98 1.98 -2.37
N MET A 193 -0.82 2.40 -2.91
CA MET A 193 0.31 1.51 -3.22
C MET A 193 0.84 0.79 -1.99
N ARG A 194 0.95 1.52 -0.87
CA ARG A 194 1.51 1.02 0.39
C ARG A 194 0.44 0.44 1.34
N GLU A 195 -0.80 0.30 0.87
CA GLU A 195 -1.96 -0.18 1.63
C GLU A 195 -2.19 0.56 2.96
N ASN A 196 -1.82 1.84 2.99
CA ASN A 196 -1.92 2.69 4.15
C ASN A 196 -3.21 3.50 4.10
N TRP A 197 -4.28 2.91 4.63
CA TRP A 197 -5.61 3.52 4.71
C TRP A 197 -5.61 4.89 5.42
N PHE A 198 -4.81 5.07 6.47
CA PHE A 198 -4.72 6.36 7.17
C PHE A 198 -4.24 7.47 6.24
N MET A 199 -3.15 7.24 5.51
CA MET A 199 -2.60 8.22 4.56
C MET A 199 -3.53 8.44 3.36
N GLN A 200 -4.14 7.36 2.85
CA GLN A 200 -5.04 7.43 1.69
C GLN A 200 -6.27 8.31 1.98
N TYR A 201 -7.03 8.01 3.04
CA TYR A 201 -8.28 8.74 3.33
C TYR A 201 -8.02 10.15 3.84
N SER A 202 -6.99 10.37 4.65
CA SER A 202 -6.66 11.74 5.10
C SER A 202 -6.23 12.65 3.95
N SER A 203 -5.52 12.12 2.93
CA SER A 203 -5.19 12.87 1.71
C SER A 203 -6.45 13.29 0.94
N LEU A 204 -7.46 12.42 0.84
CA LEU A 204 -8.74 12.78 0.21
C LEU A 204 -9.46 13.91 0.96
N VAL A 205 -9.46 13.86 2.29
CA VAL A 205 -10.04 14.94 3.11
C VAL A 205 -9.31 16.26 2.85
N ILE A 206 -7.97 16.25 2.75
CA ILE A 206 -7.19 17.44 2.42
C ILE A 206 -7.58 17.99 1.04
N MET A 207 -7.63 17.12 0.02
CA MET A 207 -8.00 17.50 -1.35
C MET A 207 -9.38 18.18 -1.42
N ILE A 208 -10.36 17.69 -0.64
CA ILE A 208 -11.70 18.29 -0.60
C ILE A 208 -11.65 19.61 0.19
N SER A 209 -10.97 19.65 1.34
CA SER A 209 -10.94 20.82 2.22
C SER A 209 -10.24 22.04 1.62
N MET A 210 -9.25 21.85 0.74
CA MET A 210 -8.46 22.91 0.10
C MET A 210 -9.34 23.91 -0.70
N PRO A 211 -10.18 23.46 -1.66
CA PRO A 211 -11.14 24.33 -2.34
C PRO A 211 -12.12 25.04 -1.40
N PHE A 212 -12.62 24.36 -0.37
CA PHE A 212 -13.52 24.98 0.61
C PHE A 212 -12.84 26.11 1.39
N PHE A 213 -11.56 25.94 1.72
CA PHE A 213 -10.78 26.99 2.37
C PHE A 213 -10.65 28.23 1.47
N LEU A 214 -10.33 28.06 0.18
CA LEU A 214 -10.29 29.19 -0.77
C LEU A 214 -11.66 29.85 -0.93
N LEU A 215 -12.73 29.06 -1.07
CA LEU A 215 -14.09 29.57 -1.17
C LEU A 215 -14.46 30.44 0.04
N TRP A 216 -14.05 30.03 1.24
CA TRP A 216 -14.24 30.87 2.40
C TRP A 216 -13.49 32.19 2.32
N VAL A 217 -12.21 32.18 1.93
CA VAL A 217 -11.41 33.43 1.81
C VAL A 217 -12.14 34.46 0.94
N LEU A 218 -12.87 34.01 -0.08
CA LEU A 218 -13.66 34.86 -0.98
C LEU A 218 -14.98 35.38 -0.37
N ILE A 219 -15.64 34.60 0.50
CA ILE A 219 -16.99 34.88 1.02
C ILE A 219 -16.94 35.51 2.42
N ALA A 220 -15.84 35.36 3.15
CA ALA A 220 -15.66 35.80 4.54
C ALA A 220 -15.87 37.30 4.78
N THR A 221 -15.71 38.12 3.73
CA THR A 221 -15.88 39.57 3.80
C THR A 221 -17.36 39.97 3.86
N GLU A 222 -18.24 39.18 3.28
CA GLU A 222 -19.66 39.52 3.10
C GLU A 222 -20.57 38.91 4.17
N PHE A 223 -20.24 37.72 4.69
CA PHE A 223 -21.15 36.95 5.53
C PHE A 223 -20.59 36.68 6.93
N SER A 224 -21.26 37.19 7.96
CA SER A 224 -20.88 36.99 9.36
C SER A 224 -20.91 35.52 9.81
N PHE A 225 -21.88 34.73 9.33
CA PHE A 225 -21.98 33.30 9.62
C PHE A 225 -20.80 32.48 9.04
N ALA A 226 -20.14 32.98 7.99
CA ALA A 226 -19.02 32.30 7.35
C ALA A 226 -17.82 32.15 8.30
N LYS A 227 -17.69 33.02 9.30
CA LYS A 227 -16.66 32.90 10.35
C LYS A 227 -16.84 31.65 11.21
N LEU A 228 -18.07 31.36 11.65
CA LEU A 228 -18.37 30.17 12.46
C LEU A 228 -18.17 28.88 11.66
N VAL A 229 -18.66 28.84 10.42
CA VAL A 229 -18.47 27.70 9.52
C VAL A 229 -16.99 27.38 9.33
N MET A 230 -16.14 28.40 9.26
CA MET A 230 -14.71 28.17 9.12
C MET A 230 -13.99 27.73 10.35
N GLN A 231 -14.36 28.25 11.51
CA GLN A 231 -13.76 27.76 12.74
C GLN A 231 -13.99 26.24 12.86
N LEU A 232 -15.16 25.75 12.44
CA LEU A 232 -15.44 24.32 12.33
C LEU A 232 -14.56 23.62 11.28
N ILE A 233 -14.46 24.16 10.05
CA ILE A 233 -13.64 23.57 8.99
C ILE A 233 -12.16 23.49 9.39
N VAL A 234 -11.61 24.54 10.00
CA VAL A 234 -10.21 24.60 10.47
C VAL A 234 -9.95 23.58 11.59
N ILE A 235 -10.90 23.40 12.52
CA ILE A 235 -10.79 22.35 13.54
C ILE A 235 -10.81 20.96 12.89
N LEU A 236 -11.72 20.72 11.94
CA LEU A 236 -11.82 19.44 11.23
C LEU A 236 -10.56 19.13 10.41
N THR A 237 -10.01 20.11 9.69
CA THR A 237 -8.75 19.95 8.96
C THR A 237 -7.57 19.79 9.91
N GLY A 238 -7.56 20.48 11.05
CA GLY A 238 -6.58 20.29 12.13
C GLY A 238 -6.58 18.86 12.67
N ILE A 239 -7.74 18.28 12.97
CA ILE A 239 -7.89 16.87 13.37
C ILE A 239 -7.41 15.93 12.25
N ASN A 240 -7.83 16.17 11.01
CA ASN A 240 -7.39 15.36 9.88
C ASN A 240 -5.88 15.44 9.66
N SER A 241 -5.25 16.57 9.98
CA SER A 241 -3.80 16.76 9.89
C SER A 241 -3.03 15.84 10.85
N VAL A 242 -3.60 15.55 12.02
CA VAL A 242 -3.08 14.55 12.97
C VAL A 242 -3.17 13.15 12.36
N VAL A 243 -4.30 12.82 11.73
CA VAL A 243 -4.50 11.54 11.04
C VAL A 243 -3.51 11.37 9.88
N PHE A 244 -3.28 12.43 9.10
CA PHE A 244 -2.28 12.43 8.01
C PHE A 244 -0.87 12.23 8.57
N GLY A 245 -0.51 12.91 9.66
CA GLY A 245 0.75 12.73 10.37
C GLY A 245 0.97 11.29 10.83
N ILE A 246 -0.03 10.66 11.47
CA ILE A 246 0.00 9.24 11.84
C ILE A 246 0.11 8.34 10.60
N GLY A 247 -0.58 8.70 9.52
CA GLY A 247 -0.48 8.03 8.22
C GLY A 247 0.96 7.99 7.73
N LEU A 248 1.67 9.13 7.75
CA LEU A 248 3.08 9.21 7.37
C LEU A 248 3.97 8.35 8.28
N LEU A 249 3.76 8.39 9.60
CA LEU A 249 4.55 7.58 10.55
C LEU A 249 4.42 6.07 10.33
N LYS A 250 3.26 5.60 9.85
CA LYS A 250 2.97 4.19 9.59
C LYS A 250 3.28 3.76 8.15
N ALA A 251 3.87 4.63 7.34
CA ALA A 251 4.19 4.28 5.96
C ALA A 251 5.30 3.21 5.89
N GLY A 252 4.96 2.05 5.34
CA GLY A 252 5.93 0.98 5.05
C GLY A 252 6.71 1.28 3.76
N SER A 253 7.73 2.13 3.84
CA SER A 253 8.61 2.47 2.71
C SER A 253 10.07 2.17 3.00
N ARG A 254 10.92 2.15 1.96
CA ARG A 254 12.39 2.10 2.14
C ARG A 254 12.93 3.37 2.81
N PHE A 255 12.20 4.48 2.65
CA PHE A 255 12.55 5.81 3.14
C PHE A 255 11.91 6.13 4.50
N VAL A 256 11.88 5.15 5.42
CA VAL A 256 11.20 5.26 6.73
C VAL A 256 11.56 6.54 7.48
N GLN A 257 12.83 6.96 7.43
CA GLN A 257 13.30 8.16 8.14
C GLN A 257 12.66 9.46 7.62
N LEU A 258 12.48 9.61 6.30
CA LEU A 258 11.85 10.79 5.69
C LEU A 258 10.35 10.85 6.03
N TYR A 259 9.67 9.70 5.96
CA TYR A 259 8.27 9.61 6.37
C TYR A 259 8.10 9.89 7.86
N ARG A 260 9.03 9.41 8.70
CA ARG A 260 8.99 9.63 10.14
C ARG A 260 9.22 11.09 10.51
N SER A 261 10.18 11.77 9.89
CA SER A 261 10.42 13.19 10.14
C SER A 261 9.22 14.04 9.70
N ALA A 262 8.65 13.77 8.52
CA ALA A 262 7.46 14.45 8.04
C ALA A 262 6.25 14.24 8.97
N GLY A 263 6.04 13.01 9.43
CA GLY A 263 4.96 12.66 10.36
C GLY A 263 5.11 13.35 11.72
N ILE A 264 6.31 13.35 12.32
CA ILE A 264 6.58 14.04 13.59
C ILE A 264 6.34 15.55 13.42
N LEU A 265 6.88 16.14 12.35
CA LEU A 265 6.73 17.57 12.10
C LEU A 265 5.25 17.94 11.91
N GLN A 266 4.46 17.14 11.19
CA GLN A 266 3.03 17.39 11.05
C GLN A 266 2.29 17.33 12.38
N LEU A 267 2.64 16.39 13.25
CA LEU A 267 2.04 16.30 14.59
C LEU A 267 2.41 17.49 15.48
N LEU A 268 3.61 18.05 15.31
CA LEU A 268 4.02 19.29 15.99
C LEU A 268 3.27 20.50 15.45
N ILE A 269 2.94 20.53 14.16
CA ILE A 269 2.22 21.64 13.51
C ILE A 269 0.73 21.66 13.87
N ALA A 270 0.09 20.49 14.01
CA ALA A 270 -1.37 20.38 14.17
C ALA A 270 -1.98 21.26 15.31
N PRO A 271 -1.38 21.36 16.52
CA PRO A 271 -1.92 22.20 17.59
C PRO A 271 -2.00 23.69 17.23
N PHE A 272 -1.12 24.20 16.36
CA PHE A 272 -1.09 25.60 15.95
C PHE A 272 -2.32 26.03 15.11
N PHE A 273 -3.01 25.05 14.51
CA PHE A 273 -4.23 25.27 13.73
C PHE A 273 -5.51 24.86 14.48
N ILE A 274 -5.43 23.91 15.42
CA ILE A 274 -6.60 23.49 16.22
C ILE A 274 -6.98 24.57 17.24
N ILE A 275 -6.01 25.25 17.84
CA ILE A 275 -6.24 26.30 18.83
C ILE A 275 -6.44 27.63 18.09
N PRO A 276 -7.62 28.29 18.17
CA PRO A 276 -7.96 29.45 17.35
C PRO A 276 -7.32 30.76 17.88
N ILE A 277 -6.00 30.77 18.05
CA ILE A 277 -5.22 31.95 18.45
C ILE A 277 -4.46 32.47 17.22
N PRO A 278 -4.76 33.68 16.72
CA PRO A 278 -4.18 34.19 15.46
C PRO A 278 -2.64 34.18 15.42
N VAL A 279 -1.99 34.56 16.53
CA VAL A 279 -0.51 34.59 16.63
C VAL A 279 0.09 33.18 16.49
N LEU A 280 -0.58 32.18 17.05
CA LEU A 280 -0.13 30.79 17.00
C LEU A 280 -0.24 30.25 15.56
N SER A 281 -1.32 30.59 14.85
CA SER A 281 -1.49 30.17 13.46
C SER A 281 -0.43 30.74 12.52
N ILE A 282 0.09 31.95 12.78
CA ILE A 282 1.22 32.51 12.01
C ILE A 282 2.46 31.63 12.15
N VAL A 283 2.79 31.19 13.37
CA VAL A 283 3.92 30.28 13.61
C VAL A 283 3.70 28.94 12.88
N GLY A 284 2.47 28.41 12.94
CA GLY A 284 2.07 27.23 12.19
C GLY A 284 2.33 27.38 10.69
N CYS A 285 1.95 28.52 10.09
CA CYS A 285 2.18 28.80 8.67
C CYS A 285 3.65 28.84 8.25
N TRP A 286 4.57 29.21 9.15
CA TRP A 286 6.00 29.15 8.87
C TRP A 286 6.54 27.73 8.98
N LEU A 287 6.05 26.95 9.95
CA LEU A 287 6.42 25.53 10.11
C LEU A 287 5.90 24.64 8.97
N THR A 288 4.85 25.05 8.24
CA THR A 288 4.40 24.29 7.06
C THR A 288 5.40 24.31 5.92
N ILE A 289 6.31 25.29 5.83
CA ILE A 289 7.34 25.37 4.78
C ILE A 289 8.29 24.16 4.83
N PRO A 290 9.01 23.89 5.94
CA PRO A 290 9.86 22.70 6.04
C PRO A 290 9.05 21.40 5.94
N PHE A 291 7.78 21.40 6.34
CA PHE A 291 6.90 20.25 6.16
C PHE A 291 6.60 19.96 4.69
N ILE A 292 6.21 20.96 3.90
CA ILE A 292 5.97 20.80 2.45
C ILE A 292 7.25 20.35 1.76
N LEU A 293 8.42 20.87 2.15
CA LEU A 293 9.71 20.41 1.62
C LEU A 293 9.96 18.91 1.89
N LEU A 294 9.63 18.41 3.08
CA LEU A 294 9.70 16.97 3.38
C LEU A 294 8.72 16.16 2.52
N LEU A 295 7.49 16.65 2.33
CA LEU A 295 6.53 15.99 1.45
C LEU A 295 7.03 15.93 -0.01
N ILE A 296 7.61 17.01 -0.52
CA ILE A 296 8.23 17.04 -1.85
C ILE A 296 9.38 16.03 -1.93
N ALA A 297 10.24 15.97 -0.92
CA ALA A 297 11.34 15.01 -0.85
C ALA A 297 10.84 13.55 -0.85
N ILE A 298 9.73 13.27 -0.16
CA ILE A 298 9.07 11.96 -0.18
C ILE A 298 8.62 11.61 -1.60
N VAL A 299 7.86 12.49 -2.27
CA VAL A 299 7.38 12.24 -3.64
C VAL A 299 8.55 12.04 -4.61
N TYR A 300 9.61 12.83 -4.48
CA TYR A 300 10.83 12.66 -5.27
C TYR A 300 11.52 11.32 -5.03
N SER A 301 11.59 10.87 -3.77
CA SER A 301 12.20 9.58 -3.43
C SER A 301 11.42 8.39 -4.02
N GLU A 302 10.09 8.46 -4.00
CA GLU A 302 9.20 7.46 -4.59
C GLU A 302 9.25 7.50 -6.13
N TYR A 303 9.35 8.69 -6.74
CA TYR A 303 9.60 8.86 -8.18
C TYR A 303 10.91 8.17 -8.61
N ARG A 304 12.00 8.43 -7.87
CA ARG A 304 13.31 7.86 -8.17
C ARG A 304 13.28 6.33 -8.05
N GLU A 305 12.71 5.81 -6.98
CA GLU A 305 12.55 4.36 -6.79
C GLU A 305 11.74 3.73 -7.93
N SER A 306 10.64 4.37 -8.35
CA SER A 306 9.82 3.90 -9.47
C SER A 306 10.59 3.90 -10.79
N LYS A 307 11.38 4.95 -11.06
CA LYS A 307 12.23 5.05 -12.24
C LYS A 307 13.31 3.97 -12.27
N ASP A 308 13.99 3.74 -11.16
CA ASP A 308 15.05 2.73 -11.06
C ASP A 308 14.49 1.31 -11.34
N ARG A 309 13.28 1.01 -10.85
CA ARG A 309 12.59 -0.26 -11.13
C ARG A 309 12.20 -0.42 -12.60
N LEU A 310 11.76 0.64 -13.26
CA LEU A 310 11.44 0.60 -14.69
C LEU A 310 12.67 0.33 -15.55
N VAL A 311 13.80 0.98 -15.25
CA VAL A 311 15.06 0.76 -15.97
C VAL A 311 15.54 -0.68 -15.81
N ALA A 312 15.47 -1.23 -14.59
CA ALA A 312 15.84 -2.62 -14.32
C ALA A 312 14.91 -3.66 -14.96
N ALA A 313 13.70 -3.28 -15.39
CA ALA A 313 12.76 -4.18 -16.06
C ALA A 313 12.92 -4.21 -17.59
N VAL A 314 13.58 -3.20 -18.16
CA VAL A 314 13.76 -3.04 -19.62
C VAL A 314 15.16 -3.45 -20.07
N GLY A 315 16.15 -3.42 -19.17
CA GLY A 315 17.53 -3.87 -19.42
C GLY A 315 17.75 -5.33 -19.06
#